data_AF-R5EV84-F1
#
_entry.id   AF-R5EV84-F1
#
_cell.length_a   1.000
_cell.length_b   1.000
_cell.length_c   1.000
_cell.angle_alpha   90.00
_cell.angle_beta   90.00
_cell.angle_gamma   90.00
#
_symmetry.space_group_name_H-M   'P 1'
#
loop_
_entity.id
_entity.type
_entity.pdbx_description
1 polymer ?
#
loop_
_entity_poly.entity_id
_entity_poly.type
_entity_poly.pdbx_seq_one_letter_code
_entity_poly.pdbx_strand_id
1 'polypeptide(L)' 'MLISAVHHEEGEEKLHLLMLDNHIPAGAKMY' A
#
# COMPACT_ATOMS: atom_id res chain seq x y z
N MET A 1 -6.32 6.13 -3.58
CA MET A 1 -5.21 6.31 -2.59
C MET A 1 -4.27 5.10 -2.68
N LEU A 2 -3.01 5.19 -2.25
CA LEU A 2 -2.03 4.07 -2.32
C LEU A 2 -1.54 3.66 -0.92
N ILE A 3 -1.42 2.36 -0.69
CA ILE A 3 -0.70 1.78 0.45
C ILE A 3 0.54 1.07 -0.10
N SER A 4 1.68 1.29 0.54
CA SER A 4 2.94 0.63 0.20
C SER A 4 3.46 -0.20 1.36
N ALA A 5 4.06 -1.36 1.06
CA ALA A 5 4.84 -2.14 2.00
C ALA A 5 6.19 -2.51 1.35
N VAL A 6 7.22 -2.61 2.18
CA VAL A 6 8.55 -3.05 1.77
C VAL A 6 8.91 -4.29 2.57
N HIS A 7 9.43 -5.31 1.88
CA HIS A 7 9.98 -6.48 2.53
C HIS A 7 11.13 -7.08 1.71
N HIS A 8 11.89 -7.99 2.34
CA HIS A 8 13.00 -8.66 1.68
C HIS A 8 12.60 -10.07 1.25
N GLU A 9 12.81 -10.40 -0.02
CA GLU A 9 12.67 -11.76 -0.57
C GLU A 9 13.99 -12.15 -1.24
N GLU A 10 14.54 -13.31 -0.88
CA GLU A 10 15.78 -13.84 -1.49
C GLU A 10 16.98 -12.88 -1.40
N GLY A 11 17.00 -12.00 -0.39
CA GLY A 11 18.06 -11.01 -0.20
C GLY A 11 17.83 -9.69 -0.94
N GLU A 12 16.76 -9.57 -1.72
CA GLU A 12 16.39 -8.37 -2.48
C GLU A 12 15.23 -7.63 -1.81
N GLU A 13 15.31 -6.30 -1.78
CA GLU A 13 14.22 -5.45 -1.29
C GLU A 13 13.11 -5.32 -2.35
N LYS A 14 11.87 -5.61 -1.96
CA LYS A 14 10.70 -5.50 -2.83
C LYS A 14 9.68 -4.51 -2.31
N LEU A 15 9.17 -3.69 -3.24
CA LEU A 15 8.08 -2.76 -3.01
C LEU A 15 6.76 -3.36 -3.47
N HIS A 16 5.78 -3.40 -2.55
CA HIS A 16 4.40 -3.78 -2.82
C HIS A 16 3.51 -2.55 -2.79
N LEU A 17 2.72 -2.35 -3.84
CA LEU A 17 1.77 -1.24 -3.95
C LEU A 17 0.35 -1.79 -4.06
N LEU A 18 -0.52 -1.28 -3.19
CA LEU A 18 -1.95 -1.58 -3.17
C LEU A 18 -2.73 -0.30 -3.45
N MET A 19 -3.58 -0.33 -4.47
CA MET A 19 -4.47 0.78 -4.78
C MET A 19 -5.79 0.60 -4.03
N LEU A 20 -6.17 1.61 -3.25
CA LEU A 20 -7.49 1.69 -2.64
C LEU A 20 -8.54 2.07 -3.67
N ASP A 21 -9.75 1.56 -3.47
CA ASP A 21 -10.90 1.89 -4.29
C ASP A 21 -11.17 3.40 -4.31
N ASN A 22 -11.56 3.90 -5.49
CA ASN A 22 -11.82 5.31 -5.75
C ASN A 22 -13.05 5.86 -5.02
N HIS A 23 -13.98 5.02 -4.56
CA HIS A 23 -15.12 5.50 -3.76
C HIS A 23 -14.75 5.87 -2.32
N ILE A 24 -13.56 5.48 -1.83
CA ILE A 24 -13.12 5.80 -0.47
C ILE A 24 -12.79 7.29 -0.39
N PRO A 25 -13.46 8.06 0.49
CA PRO A 25 -13.21 9.49 0.62
C PRO A 25 -11.75 9.79 0.99
N ALA A 26 -11.21 10.87 0.44
CA ALA A 26 -9.90 11.36 0.82
C ALA A 26 -9.87 11.68 2.33
N GLY A 27 -8.79 11.29 3.01
CA GLY A 27 -8.63 11.52 4.44
C GLY A 27 -9.43 10.57 5.35
N ALA A 28 -10.08 9.55 4.78
CA ALA A 28 -10.68 8.48 5.58
C ALA A 28 -9.61 7.79 6.47
N LYS A 29 -9.95 7.55 7.74
CA LYS A 29 -9.11 6.76 8.65
C LYS A 29 -9.41 5.28 8.46
N MET A 30 -8.37 4.49 8.23
CA MET A 30 -8.44 3.02 8.14
C MET A 30 -7.96 2.47 9.48
N TYR A 31 -8.88 1.91 10.28
CA TYR A 31 -8.60 1.23 11.55
C TYR A 31 -8.73 -0.28 11.39
#